data_AF-A0A7J6B3D8-F1
#
_entry.id   AF-A0A7J6B3D8-F1
#
_cell.length_a   1.000
_cell.length_b   1.000
_cell.length_c   1.000
_cell.angle_alpha   90.00
_cell.angle_beta   90.00
_cell.angle_gamma   90.00
#
_symmetry.space_group_name_H-M   'P 1'
#
loop_
_entity.id
_entity.type
_entity.pdbx_description
1 polymer ?
#
loop_
_entity_poly.entity_id
_entity_poly.type
_entity_poly.pdbx_seq_one_letter_code
_entity_poly.pdbx_strand_id
1 'polypeptide(L)'
;MNMDGSERMGYLRGEITVDNRTPYKWTVCIENQTPRLFYDRYNTFAVEPHKKTQQCQTLLTKWVQTIYLKVKYGQCSETECYTDPDLWYKFDPRDDPCFTIRESGDHRQIHLDCSINYEEKKSTCPNYEKIEDDAREEEENRRRYEEQRRQAQLEHERRIEEQIKRESELAAKKLSQATETLKQRLRLRGHEVHHQTHIMQQPLDTEVEIDEVPEIEKKFMELLFEYQITEDEDSEETLADRMKTLQNELMVEFCKKHNLSSSCVFSLNTAVGYETLPLHHRLSVLEAVMHVVFEENEEDHTQKNEQDFLLDLL
;
A
#
# COMPACT_ATOMS: atom_id res chain seq x y z
N MET A 1 -70.85 56.28 -20.41
CA MET A 1 -70.64 54.92 -19.89
C MET A 1 -70.88 53.95 -21.04
N ASN A 2 -69.81 53.51 -21.69
CA ASN A 2 -69.83 52.34 -22.56
C ASN A 2 -68.77 51.41 -21.99
N MET A 3 -69.20 50.33 -21.33
CA MET A 3 -68.34 49.18 -21.05
C MET A 3 -68.35 48.33 -22.31
N ASP A 4 -67.29 48.43 -23.10
CA ASP A 4 -66.94 47.41 -24.08
C ASP A 4 -65.47 47.05 -23.86
N GLY A 5 -65.26 46.15 -22.92
CA GLY A 5 -63.96 45.61 -22.52
C GLY A 5 -63.87 44.15 -22.90
N SER A 6 -64.02 43.83 -24.19
CA SER A 6 -63.63 42.53 -24.72
C SER A 6 -62.11 42.45 -24.72
N GLU A 7 -61.52 42.07 -23.58
CA GLU A 7 -60.11 41.71 -23.47
C GLU A 7 -59.83 40.48 -24.35
N ARG A 8 -59.40 40.72 -25.59
CA ARG A 8 -58.88 39.64 -26.45
C ARG A 8 -57.74 38.93 -25.71
N MET A 9 -57.92 37.64 -25.44
CA MET A 9 -56.82 36.77 -25.02
C MET A 9 -55.75 36.79 -26.12
N GLY A 10 -54.62 37.44 -25.86
CA GLY A 10 -53.45 37.36 -26.73
C GLY A 10 -52.64 36.08 -26.45
N TYR A 11 -52.05 35.51 -27.47
CA TYR A 11 -51.03 34.47 -27.31
C TYR A 11 -49.66 35.10 -27.59
N LEU A 12 -48.70 34.88 -26.69
CA LEU A 12 -47.28 35.13 -26.96
C LEU A 12 -46.71 33.84 -27.53
N ARG A 13 -46.11 33.95 -28.71
CA ARG A 13 -45.35 32.88 -29.33
C ARG A 13 -43.88 33.23 -29.22
N GLY A 14 -43.12 32.39 -28.53
CA GLY A 14 -41.67 32.51 -28.41
C GLY A 14 -40.99 31.27 -28.97
N GLU A 15 -39.86 31.44 -29.63
CA GLU A 15 -39.02 30.35 -30.13
C GLU A 15 -37.78 30.19 -29.26
N ILE A 16 -37.69 29.04 -28.59
CA ILE A 16 -36.53 28.71 -27.76
C ILE A 16 -35.64 27.79 -28.59
N THR A 17 -34.37 28.15 -28.68
CA THR A 17 -33.40 27.38 -29.45
C THR A 17 -32.30 26.88 -28.53
N VAL A 18 -31.95 25.59 -28.65
CA VAL A 18 -30.83 24.98 -27.93
C VAL A 18 -29.84 24.40 -28.95
N ASP A 19 -28.63 24.92 -28.97
CA ASP A 19 -27.51 24.51 -29.81
C ASP A 19 -26.52 23.69 -28.98
N ASN A 20 -26.53 22.37 -29.15
CA ASN A 20 -25.56 21.51 -28.50
C ASN A 20 -24.29 21.42 -29.35
N ARG A 21 -23.19 21.98 -28.86
CA ARG A 21 -21.87 21.92 -29.51
C ARG A 21 -20.94 20.89 -28.91
N THR A 22 -21.44 20.08 -27.98
CA THR A 22 -20.67 19.02 -27.32
C THR A 22 -20.92 17.68 -28.01
N PRO A 23 -20.02 16.69 -27.83
CA PRO A 23 -20.23 15.32 -28.31
C PRO A 23 -21.26 14.55 -27.48
N TYR A 24 -21.81 15.15 -26.43
CA TYR A 24 -22.67 14.49 -25.45
C TYR A 24 -24.14 14.68 -25.76
N LYS A 25 -24.96 13.75 -25.28
CA LYS A 25 -26.42 13.88 -25.28
C LYS A 25 -26.87 14.70 -24.09
N TRP A 26 -27.90 15.51 -24.27
CA TRP A 26 -28.48 16.32 -23.21
C TRP A 26 -29.99 16.20 -23.18
N THR A 27 -30.56 16.21 -22.00
CA THR A 27 -32.01 16.32 -21.80
C THR A 27 -32.33 17.74 -21.38
N VAL A 28 -33.26 18.37 -22.08
CA VAL A 28 -33.71 19.73 -21.82
C VAL A 28 -35.16 19.69 -21.40
N CYS A 29 -35.48 20.33 -20.27
CA CYS A 29 -36.83 20.53 -19.77
C CYS A 29 -37.13 22.02 -19.71
N ILE A 30 -38.23 22.44 -20.32
CA ILE A 30 -38.75 23.80 -20.17
C ILE A 30 -39.90 23.75 -19.16
N GLU A 31 -39.70 24.41 -18.02
CA GLU A 31 -40.68 24.52 -16.95
C GLU A 31 -41.37 25.89 -17.01
N ASN A 32 -42.69 25.89 -17.08
CA ASN A 32 -43.50 27.09 -16.99
C ASN A 32 -44.21 27.10 -15.64
N GLN A 33 -43.74 27.97 -14.74
CA GLN A 33 -44.36 28.17 -13.44
C GLN A 33 -45.52 29.16 -13.55
N THR A 34 -46.69 28.73 -13.08
CA THR A 34 -47.92 29.55 -13.12
C THR A 34 -48.34 30.00 -11.72
N PRO A 35 -48.97 31.17 -11.56
CA PRO A 35 -49.43 31.61 -10.24
C PRO A 35 -50.57 30.72 -9.72
N ARG A 36 -50.30 29.91 -8.69
CA ARG A 36 -51.17 29.21 -7.68
C ARG A 36 -52.49 28.51 -8.12
N LEU A 37 -52.99 28.67 -9.33
CA LEU A 37 -54.29 28.16 -9.80
C LEU A 37 -54.16 27.13 -10.93
N PHE A 38 -52.96 26.88 -11.44
CA PHE A 38 -52.70 25.89 -12.49
C PHE A 38 -51.49 25.02 -12.12
N TYR A 39 -51.44 23.80 -12.69
CA TYR A 39 -50.29 22.92 -12.58
C TYR A 39 -49.14 23.47 -13.43
N ASP A 40 -47.91 23.36 -12.91
CA ASP A 40 -46.71 23.68 -13.69
C ASP A 40 -46.64 22.81 -14.94
N ARG A 41 -46.27 23.42 -16.06
CA ARG A 41 -46.22 22.73 -17.35
C ARG A 41 -44.78 22.51 -17.76
N TYR A 42 -44.43 21.24 -17.95
CA TYR A 42 -43.12 20.79 -18.38
C TYR A 42 -43.16 20.39 -19.86
N ASN A 43 -42.08 20.68 -20.57
CA ASN A 43 -41.85 20.18 -21.92
C ASN A 43 -40.42 19.69 -22.02
N THR A 44 -40.25 18.39 -22.14
CA THR A 44 -38.95 17.73 -22.11
C THR A 44 -38.60 17.15 -23.47
N PHE A 45 -37.37 17.39 -23.92
CA PHE A 45 -36.86 16.84 -25.18
C PHE A 45 -35.36 16.57 -25.10
N ALA A 46 -34.88 15.63 -25.92
CA ALA A 46 -33.47 15.32 -26.04
C ALA A 46 -32.81 16.22 -27.10
N VAL A 47 -31.58 16.63 -26.83
CA VAL A 47 -30.71 17.33 -27.77
C VAL A 47 -29.51 16.44 -28.07
N GLU A 48 -29.47 15.94 -29.30
CA GLU A 48 -28.40 15.06 -29.77
C GLU A 48 -27.07 15.82 -29.91
N PRO A 49 -25.92 15.10 -29.96
CA PRO A 49 -24.60 15.70 -30.13
C PRO A 49 -24.51 16.58 -31.37
N HIS A 50 -23.82 17.72 -31.26
CA HIS A 50 -23.59 18.65 -32.37
C HIS A 50 -24.87 19.06 -33.14
N LYS A 51 -26.01 19.07 -32.44
CA LYS A 51 -27.32 19.34 -33.04
C LYS A 51 -27.95 20.57 -32.42
N LYS A 52 -28.57 21.36 -33.30
CA LYS A 52 -29.43 22.48 -32.93
C LYS A 52 -30.89 22.03 -32.95
N THR A 53 -31.57 22.20 -31.83
CA THR A 53 -32.99 21.87 -31.64
C THR A 53 -33.77 23.15 -31.36
N GLN A 54 -34.90 23.32 -32.02
CA GLN A 54 -35.77 24.46 -31.85
C GLN A 54 -37.12 23.99 -31.29
N GLN A 55 -37.59 24.65 -30.24
CA GLN A 55 -38.86 24.37 -29.61
C GLN A 55 -39.71 25.64 -29.59
N CYS A 56 -40.88 25.57 -30.21
CA CYS A 56 -41.85 26.66 -30.17
C CYS A 56 -42.68 26.56 -28.89
N GLN A 57 -42.74 27.66 -28.13
CA GLN A 57 -43.64 27.82 -27.01
C GLN A 57 -44.77 28.79 -27.36
N THR A 58 -45.98 28.44 -26.91
CA THR A 58 -47.14 29.31 -26.99
C THR A 58 -47.67 29.52 -25.58
N LEU A 59 -47.66 30.77 -25.14
CA LEU A 59 -48.00 31.18 -23.79
C LEU A 59 -49.19 32.14 -23.81
N LEU A 60 -50.00 32.09 -22.77
CA LEU A 60 -51.14 32.98 -22.61
C LEU A 60 -50.67 34.31 -22.02
N THR A 61 -50.89 35.42 -22.72
CA THR A 61 -50.45 36.79 -22.35
C THR A 61 -50.84 37.27 -20.95
N LYS A 62 -51.91 36.71 -20.36
CA LYS A 62 -52.52 37.25 -19.14
C LYS A 62 -51.79 36.95 -17.85
N TRP A 63 -50.77 36.08 -17.85
CA TRP A 63 -50.10 35.66 -16.62
C TRP A 63 -48.61 35.89 -16.74
N VAL A 64 -48.03 36.61 -15.76
CA VAL A 64 -46.57 36.68 -15.58
C VAL A 64 -46.12 35.27 -15.18
N GLN A 65 -45.69 34.49 -16.17
CA GLN A 65 -45.17 33.14 -15.96
C GLN A 65 -43.67 33.22 -15.80
N THR A 66 -43.14 32.54 -14.79
CA THR A 66 -41.69 32.37 -14.69
C THR A 66 -41.31 31.13 -15.47
N ILE A 67 -40.35 31.26 -16.38
CA ILE A 67 -39.95 30.14 -17.25
C ILE A 67 -38.51 29.79 -17.00
N TYR A 68 -38.26 28.51 -16.81
CA TYR A 68 -36.93 27.95 -16.63
C TYR A 68 -36.59 27.04 -17.79
N LEU A 69 -35.37 27.20 -18.32
CA LEU A 69 -34.72 26.19 -19.12
C LEU A 69 -33.86 25.38 -18.15
N LYS A 70 -34.14 24.10 -18.02
CA LYS A 70 -33.39 23.16 -17.20
C LYS A 70 -32.72 22.14 -18.13
N VAL A 71 -31.46 21.83 -17.87
CA VAL A 71 -30.65 20.96 -18.73
C VAL A 71 -29.93 19.97 -17.83
N LYS A 72 -30.03 18.68 -18.19
CA LYS A 72 -29.35 17.58 -17.50
C LYS A 72 -28.50 16.80 -18.48
N TYR A 73 -27.33 16.37 -17.99
CA TYR A 73 -26.38 15.55 -18.73
C TYR A 73 -27.01 14.21 -19.08
N GLY A 74 -26.81 13.75 -20.32
CA GLY A 74 -27.28 12.46 -20.79
C GLY A 74 -28.78 12.40 -21.05
N GLN A 75 -29.29 11.17 -21.12
CA GLN A 75 -30.70 10.89 -21.32
C GLN A 75 -31.36 10.58 -19.98
N CYS A 76 -32.28 11.45 -19.54
CA CYS A 76 -32.94 11.32 -18.25
C CYS A 76 -34.47 11.45 -18.38
N SER A 77 -35.18 11.15 -17.29
CA SER A 77 -36.63 11.38 -17.23
C SER A 77 -36.96 12.87 -17.10
N GLU A 78 -38.20 13.26 -17.44
CA GLU A 78 -38.70 14.63 -17.21
C GLU A 78 -38.59 15.01 -15.74
N THR A 79 -39.02 14.13 -14.84
CA THR A 79 -38.94 14.33 -13.38
C THR A 79 -37.54 14.68 -12.94
N GLU A 80 -36.59 13.86 -13.34
CA GLU A 80 -35.18 14.02 -12.98
C GLU A 80 -34.59 15.32 -13.54
N CYS A 81 -34.97 15.69 -14.76
CA CYS A 81 -34.50 16.92 -15.41
C CYS A 81 -34.98 18.17 -14.67
N TYR A 82 -36.23 18.20 -14.19
CA TYR A 82 -36.74 19.39 -13.49
C TYR A 82 -36.40 19.42 -12.00
N THR A 83 -36.25 18.28 -11.32
CA THR A 83 -35.93 18.25 -9.88
C THR A 83 -34.45 18.53 -9.60
N ASP A 84 -33.56 18.01 -10.45
CA ASP A 84 -32.11 18.09 -10.26
C ASP A 84 -31.39 18.38 -11.59
N PRO A 85 -31.48 19.61 -12.11
CA PRO A 85 -30.76 20.00 -13.32
C PRO A 85 -29.28 20.28 -13.07
N ASP A 86 -28.44 19.87 -14.02
CA ASP A 86 -27.02 20.24 -14.03
C ASP A 86 -26.86 21.73 -14.33
N LEU A 87 -27.63 22.26 -15.26
CA LEU A 87 -27.59 23.64 -15.73
C LEU A 87 -29.00 24.20 -15.83
N TRP A 88 -29.18 25.50 -15.55
CA TRP A 88 -30.48 26.14 -15.75
C TRP A 88 -30.39 27.64 -15.99
N TYR A 89 -31.41 28.19 -16.64
CA TYR A 89 -31.63 29.62 -16.82
C TYR A 89 -33.08 29.96 -16.49
N LYS A 90 -33.29 31.08 -15.80
CA LYS A 90 -34.59 31.75 -15.77
C LYS A 90 -34.60 32.78 -16.89
N PHE A 91 -35.59 32.72 -17.78
CA PHE A 91 -35.60 33.55 -18.98
C PHE A 91 -36.99 34.10 -19.32
N ASP A 92 -37.03 35.13 -20.16
CA ASP A 92 -38.27 35.68 -20.70
C ASP A 92 -38.54 35.07 -22.09
N PRO A 93 -39.69 34.41 -22.31
CA PRO A 93 -40.03 33.79 -23.59
C PRO A 93 -40.26 34.80 -24.72
N ARG A 94 -40.40 36.11 -24.40
CA ARG A 94 -40.61 37.17 -25.41
C ARG A 94 -39.36 37.50 -26.21
N ASP A 95 -38.19 37.08 -25.73
CA ASP A 95 -36.92 37.50 -26.30
C ASP A 95 -36.30 36.48 -27.28
N ASP A 96 -37.02 35.40 -27.62
CA ASP A 96 -36.56 34.33 -28.53
C ASP A 96 -35.11 33.85 -28.26
N PRO A 97 -34.81 33.38 -27.03
CA PRO A 97 -33.44 33.10 -26.62
C PRO A 97 -32.82 31.89 -27.34
N CYS A 98 -31.54 32.04 -27.68
CA CYS A 98 -30.70 30.94 -28.17
C CYS A 98 -29.71 30.52 -27.10
N PHE A 99 -29.84 29.30 -26.61
CA PHE A 99 -28.95 28.67 -25.65
C PHE A 99 -27.92 27.81 -26.36
N THR A 100 -26.66 27.87 -25.93
CA THR A 100 -25.56 27.08 -26.50
C THR A 100 -24.90 26.27 -25.40
N ILE A 101 -24.89 24.95 -25.56
CA ILE A 101 -24.15 24.03 -24.69
C ILE A 101 -22.77 23.81 -25.31
N ARG A 102 -21.69 24.10 -24.59
CA ARG A 102 -20.32 23.95 -25.08
C ARG A 102 -19.37 23.54 -23.97
N GLU A 103 -18.22 23.00 -24.36
CA GLU A 103 -17.13 22.71 -23.44
C GLU A 103 -16.29 23.97 -23.13
N SER A 104 -15.62 23.95 -21.98
CA SER A 104 -14.51 24.85 -21.69
C SER A 104 -13.28 24.49 -22.52
N GLY A 105 -12.33 25.42 -22.66
CA GLY A 105 -11.12 25.18 -23.47
C GLY A 105 -10.20 24.09 -22.91
N ASP A 106 -10.31 23.79 -21.61
CA ASP A 106 -9.63 22.66 -20.95
C ASP A 106 -10.49 21.39 -20.91
N HIS A 107 -11.68 21.40 -21.52
CA HIS A 107 -12.66 20.32 -21.55
C HIS A 107 -13.14 19.81 -20.19
N ARG A 108 -12.83 20.50 -19.09
CA ARG A 108 -13.19 20.08 -17.73
C ARG A 108 -14.61 20.47 -17.32
N GLN A 109 -15.18 21.47 -17.98
CA GLN A 109 -16.47 22.03 -17.65
C GLN A 109 -17.35 22.15 -18.89
N ILE A 110 -18.65 22.08 -18.66
CA ILE A 110 -19.67 22.39 -19.65
C ILE A 110 -20.29 23.74 -19.29
N HIS A 111 -20.44 24.59 -20.29
CA HIS A 111 -21.10 25.88 -20.21
C HIS A 111 -22.43 25.85 -20.96
N LEU A 112 -23.45 26.43 -20.34
CA LEU A 112 -24.70 26.81 -20.97
C LEU A 112 -24.69 28.33 -21.14
N ASP A 113 -24.44 28.80 -22.35
CA ASP A 113 -24.46 30.21 -22.71
C ASP A 113 -25.82 30.58 -23.29
N CYS A 114 -26.23 31.83 -23.16
CA CYS A 114 -27.43 32.37 -23.78
C CYS A 114 -27.08 33.59 -24.62
N SER A 115 -27.76 33.78 -25.76
CA SER A 115 -27.64 34.99 -26.58
C SER A 115 -28.09 36.25 -25.85
N ILE A 116 -28.84 36.09 -24.74
CA ILE A 116 -29.38 37.17 -23.91
C ILE A 116 -28.84 37.00 -22.51
N ASN A 117 -28.42 38.12 -21.91
CA ASN A 117 -27.83 38.11 -20.59
C ASN A 117 -28.91 38.09 -19.49
N TYR A 118 -29.31 36.89 -19.08
CA TYR A 118 -30.10 36.69 -17.88
C TYR A 118 -29.21 36.52 -16.64
N GLU A 119 -29.62 37.13 -15.52
CA GLU A 119 -28.87 37.12 -14.26
C GLU A 119 -29.09 35.84 -13.45
N GLU A 120 -30.34 35.34 -13.37
CA GLU A 120 -30.69 34.15 -12.60
C GLU A 120 -30.40 32.88 -13.41
N LYS A 121 -29.27 32.22 -13.12
CA LYS A 121 -28.81 31.02 -13.83
C LYS A 121 -27.83 30.17 -13.03
N LYS A 122 -27.74 28.89 -13.41
CA LYS A 122 -26.61 28.00 -13.20
C LYS A 122 -26.06 27.61 -14.57
N SER A 123 -25.03 28.32 -15.02
CA SER A 123 -24.52 28.22 -16.40
C SER A 123 -23.33 27.28 -16.57
N THR A 124 -22.85 26.62 -15.51
CA THR A 124 -21.65 25.78 -15.58
C THR A 124 -21.80 24.52 -14.72
N CYS A 125 -21.32 23.38 -15.24
CA CYS A 125 -21.23 22.10 -14.54
C CYS A 125 -19.95 21.36 -14.94
N PRO A 126 -19.50 20.35 -14.17
CA PRO A 126 -18.39 19.49 -14.57
C PRO A 126 -18.69 18.73 -15.87
N ASN A 127 -17.64 18.38 -16.60
CA ASN A 127 -17.71 17.40 -17.69
C ASN A 127 -17.53 15.99 -17.11
N TYR A 128 -18.65 15.32 -16.80
CA TYR A 128 -18.63 14.03 -16.13
C TYR A 128 -17.93 12.94 -16.95
N GLU A 129 -18.13 12.89 -18.26
CA GLU A 129 -17.55 11.86 -19.13
C GLU A 129 -16.03 12.04 -19.26
N LYS A 130 -15.55 13.28 -19.34
CA LYS A 130 -14.09 13.55 -19.31
C LYS A 130 -13.46 13.11 -18.00
N ILE A 131 -14.14 13.33 -16.86
CA ILE A 131 -13.66 12.90 -15.54
C ILE A 131 -13.57 11.37 -15.46
N GLU A 132 -14.58 10.66 -15.94
CA GLU A 132 -14.59 9.19 -15.95
C GLU A 132 -13.50 8.61 -16.86
N ASP A 133 -13.30 9.20 -18.03
CA ASP A 133 -12.28 8.74 -18.99
C ASP A 133 -10.86 8.99 -18.48
N ASP A 134 -10.60 10.16 -17.89
CA ASP A 134 -9.31 10.46 -17.26
C ASP A 134 -9.00 9.47 -16.11
N ALA A 135 -10.00 9.15 -15.28
CA ALA A 135 -9.85 8.18 -14.21
C ALA A 135 -9.58 6.75 -14.73
N ARG A 136 -10.21 6.37 -15.84
CA ARG A 136 -10.02 5.07 -16.48
C ARG A 136 -8.61 4.94 -17.07
N GLU A 137 -8.14 5.99 -17.74
CA GLU A 137 -6.79 6.03 -18.33
C GLU A 137 -5.71 5.96 -17.25
N GLU A 138 -5.88 6.67 -16.13
CA GLU A 138 -4.96 6.63 -14.99
C GLU A 138 -4.88 5.22 -14.37
N GLU A 139 -6.03 4.56 -14.17
CA GLU A 139 -6.09 3.18 -13.66
C GLU A 139 -5.38 2.19 -14.59
N GLU A 140 -5.61 2.30 -15.91
CA GLU A 140 -4.93 1.46 -16.89
C GLU A 140 -3.42 1.66 -16.88
N ASN A 141 -2.97 2.92 -16.80
CA ASN A 141 -1.55 3.25 -16.74
C ASN A 141 -0.90 2.69 -15.47
N ARG A 142 -1.59 2.78 -14.32
CA ARG A 142 -1.11 2.18 -13.06
C ARG A 142 -0.95 0.66 -13.20
N ARG A 143 -1.92 -0.03 -13.78
CA ARG A 143 -1.85 -1.49 -14.01
C ARG A 143 -0.69 -1.87 -14.92
N ARG A 144 -0.47 -1.13 -16.00
CA ARG A 144 0.67 -1.37 -16.91
C ARG A 144 2.00 -1.19 -16.19
N TYR A 145 2.13 -0.16 -15.35
CA TYR A 145 3.34 0.09 -14.58
C TYR A 145 3.60 -1.00 -13.53
N GLU A 146 2.57 -1.45 -12.82
CA GLU A 146 2.69 -2.57 -11.87
C GLU A 146 3.07 -3.87 -12.56
N GLU A 147 2.47 -4.18 -13.70
CA GLU A 147 2.80 -5.37 -14.49
C GLU A 147 4.26 -5.34 -14.97
N GLN A 148 4.73 -4.19 -15.48
CA GLN A 148 6.13 -4.01 -15.85
C GLN A 148 7.08 -4.22 -14.66
N ARG A 149 6.72 -3.72 -13.47
CA ARG A 149 7.51 -3.94 -12.25
C ARG A 149 7.57 -5.42 -11.87
N ARG A 150 6.44 -6.15 -11.92
CA ARG A 150 6.41 -7.59 -11.65
C ARG A 150 7.26 -8.37 -12.65
N GLN A 151 7.18 -8.04 -13.93
CA GLN A 151 7.99 -8.70 -14.96
C GLN A 151 9.48 -8.43 -14.75
N ALA A 152 9.87 -7.20 -14.41
CA ALA A 152 11.26 -6.88 -14.09
C ALA A 152 11.78 -7.65 -12.86
N GLN A 153 10.94 -7.82 -11.83
CA GLN A 153 11.28 -8.63 -10.65
C GLN A 153 11.47 -10.11 -11.02
N LEU A 154 10.53 -10.69 -11.77
CA LEU A 154 10.63 -12.08 -12.23
C LEU A 154 11.88 -12.30 -13.11
N GLU A 155 12.21 -11.36 -13.98
CA GLU A 155 13.42 -11.46 -14.80
C GLU A 155 14.69 -11.37 -13.94
N HIS A 156 14.69 -10.51 -12.92
CA HIS A 156 15.80 -10.39 -11.98
C HIS A 156 15.99 -11.68 -11.15
N GLU A 157 14.91 -12.22 -10.59
CA GLU A 157 14.91 -13.48 -9.85
C GLU A 157 15.42 -14.64 -10.72
N ARG A 158 14.96 -14.74 -11.97
CA ARG A 158 15.46 -15.76 -12.91
C ARG A 158 16.96 -15.64 -13.14
N ARG A 159 17.50 -14.42 -13.27
CA ARG A 159 18.95 -14.20 -13.44
C ARG A 159 19.73 -14.65 -12.20
N ILE A 160 19.20 -14.39 -11.00
CA ILE A 160 19.80 -14.83 -9.74
C ILE A 160 19.78 -16.36 -9.66
N GLU A 161 18.65 -17.00 -9.94
CA GLU A 161 18.53 -18.46 -9.89
C GLU A 161 19.49 -19.14 -10.87
N GLU A 162 19.65 -18.60 -12.08
CA GLU A 162 20.63 -19.06 -13.04
C GLU A 162 22.08 -18.90 -12.56
N GLN A 163 22.40 -17.83 -11.83
CA GLN A 163 23.73 -17.63 -11.22
C GLN A 163 23.98 -18.64 -10.10
N ILE A 164 23.02 -18.79 -9.18
CA ILE A 164 23.10 -19.76 -8.08
C ILE A 164 23.32 -21.17 -8.63
N LYS A 165 22.57 -21.55 -9.68
CA LYS A 165 22.72 -22.87 -10.29
C LYS A 165 24.12 -23.08 -10.85
N ARG A 166 24.68 -22.10 -11.57
CA ARG A 166 26.05 -22.17 -12.12
C ARG A 166 27.10 -22.29 -11.02
N GLU A 167 26.96 -21.50 -9.96
CA GLU A 167 27.89 -21.53 -8.83
C GLU A 167 27.79 -22.83 -8.04
N SER A 168 26.58 -23.34 -7.84
CA SER A 168 26.33 -24.63 -7.18
C SER A 168 26.95 -25.80 -7.97
N GLU A 169 26.76 -25.85 -9.29
CA GLU A 169 27.39 -26.87 -10.14
C GLU A 169 28.93 -26.81 -10.09
N LEU A 170 29.48 -25.60 -10.03
CA LEU A 170 30.93 -25.38 -9.94
C LEU A 170 31.47 -25.78 -8.56
N ALA A 171 30.75 -25.46 -7.48
CA ALA A 171 31.07 -25.86 -6.12
C ALA A 171 31.01 -27.39 -5.97
N ALA A 172 29.99 -28.05 -6.50
CA ALA A 172 29.85 -29.51 -6.48
C ALA A 172 31.03 -30.21 -7.18
N LYS A 173 31.46 -29.69 -8.35
CA LYS A 173 32.65 -30.20 -9.05
C LYS A 173 33.93 -30.05 -8.21
N LYS A 174 34.14 -28.87 -7.59
CA LYS A 174 35.29 -28.63 -6.71
C LYS A 174 35.29 -29.55 -5.49
N LEU A 175 34.13 -29.76 -4.87
CA LEU A 175 33.94 -30.68 -3.74
C LEU A 175 34.25 -32.13 -4.15
N SER A 176 33.78 -32.58 -5.31
CA SER A 176 34.11 -33.90 -5.85
C SER A 176 35.61 -34.08 -6.02
N GLN A 177 36.31 -33.10 -6.61
CA GLN A 177 37.77 -33.14 -6.76
C GLN A 177 38.52 -33.14 -5.41
N ALA A 178 38.09 -32.31 -4.47
CA ALA A 178 38.70 -32.24 -3.14
C ALA A 178 38.53 -33.55 -2.36
N THR A 179 37.32 -34.13 -2.41
CA THR A 179 37.02 -35.41 -1.75
C THR A 179 37.79 -36.59 -2.38
N GLU A 180 37.93 -36.64 -3.70
CA GLU A 180 38.81 -37.63 -4.36
C GLU A 180 40.28 -37.47 -3.94
N THR A 181 40.77 -36.23 -3.90
CA THR A 181 42.15 -35.93 -3.47
C THR A 181 42.38 -36.36 -2.02
N LEU A 182 41.41 -36.11 -1.13
CA LEU A 182 41.46 -36.57 0.26
C LEU A 182 41.44 -38.09 0.37
N LYS A 183 40.57 -38.78 -0.39
CA LYS A 183 40.55 -40.26 -0.43
C LYS A 183 41.88 -40.84 -0.89
N GLN A 184 42.52 -40.23 -1.90
CA GLN A 184 43.85 -40.66 -2.36
C GLN A 184 44.91 -40.45 -1.27
N ARG A 185 44.92 -39.30 -0.58
CA ARG A 185 45.83 -39.04 0.55
C ARG A 185 45.63 -40.02 1.71
N LEU A 186 44.38 -40.32 2.07
CA LEU A 186 44.07 -41.30 3.11
C LEU A 186 44.52 -42.72 2.73
N ARG A 187 44.38 -43.11 1.46
CA ARG A 187 44.91 -44.38 0.96
C ARG A 187 46.43 -44.45 1.06
N LEU A 188 47.14 -43.37 0.72
CA LEU A 188 48.61 -43.30 0.83
C LEU A 188 49.05 -43.40 2.31
N ARG A 189 48.39 -42.66 3.21
CA ARG A 189 48.69 -42.72 4.65
C ARG A 189 48.33 -44.08 5.28
N GLY A 190 47.28 -44.75 4.78
CA GLY A 190 46.93 -46.11 5.17
C GLY A 190 47.96 -47.17 4.73
N HIS A 191 48.68 -46.94 3.63
CA HIS A 191 49.80 -47.80 3.22
C HIS A 191 51.07 -47.55 4.04
N GLU A 192 51.31 -46.31 4.51
CA GLU A 192 52.42 -46.00 5.42
C GLU A 192 52.23 -46.62 6.82
N VAL A 193 50.99 -46.66 7.33
CA VAL A 193 50.68 -47.24 8.65
C VAL A 193 50.68 -48.78 8.62
N HIS A 194 50.42 -49.41 7.47
CA HIS A 194 50.37 -50.88 7.40
C HIS A 194 51.75 -51.58 7.47
N HIS A 195 52.85 -50.84 7.34
CA HIS A 195 54.18 -51.36 7.62
C HIS A 195 54.64 -51.22 9.08
N GLN A 196 53.84 -50.60 9.96
CA GLN A 196 54.32 -50.28 11.31
C GLN A 196 53.32 -50.49 12.45
N THR A 197 52.29 -51.34 12.33
CA THR A 197 51.51 -51.72 13.52
C THR A 197 50.85 -53.09 13.40
N HIS A 198 51.57 -54.11 13.87
CA HIS A 198 50.99 -55.37 14.33
C HIS A 198 50.99 -55.28 15.85
N ILE A 199 49.89 -54.86 16.49
CA ILE A 199 49.53 -55.14 17.90
C ILE A 199 48.07 -54.66 18.13
N MET A 200 47.23 -55.64 18.50
CA MET A 200 45.93 -55.63 19.18
C MET A 200 44.88 -54.53 18.91
N GLN A 201 43.73 -54.99 18.41
CA GLN A 201 42.42 -54.37 18.57
C GLN A 201 41.83 -54.69 19.96
N GLN A 202 41.32 -53.68 20.65
CA GLN A 202 40.19 -53.79 21.60
C GLN A 202 39.46 -52.43 21.64
N PRO A 203 38.13 -52.37 21.45
CA PRO A 203 37.34 -51.18 21.72
C PRO A 203 36.94 -51.15 23.20
N LEU A 204 37.05 -49.99 23.84
CA LEU A 204 36.50 -49.72 25.16
C LEU A 204 35.43 -48.64 24.99
N ASP A 205 34.19 -49.09 24.81
CA ASP A 205 33.00 -48.29 25.11
C ASP A 205 32.86 -48.26 26.64
N THR A 206 32.96 -47.08 27.23
CA THR A 206 32.45 -46.80 28.59
C THR A 206 32.15 -45.30 28.66
N GLU A 207 30.92 -44.94 28.35
CA GLU A 207 30.33 -43.67 28.79
C GLU A 207 30.20 -43.73 30.32
N VAL A 208 30.95 -42.86 31.00
CA VAL A 208 30.78 -42.61 32.43
C VAL A 208 29.69 -41.55 32.54
N GLU A 209 28.54 -41.92 33.10
CA GLU A 209 27.46 -41.00 33.47
C GLU A 209 27.94 -40.20 34.69
N ILE A 210 28.58 -39.06 34.44
CA ILE A 210 28.94 -38.07 35.46
C ILE A 210 27.73 -37.17 35.65
N ASP A 211 27.23 -37.08 36.88
CA ASP A 211 26.18 -36.12 37.27
C ASP A 211 26.78 -34.71 37.27
N GLU A 212 26.68 -34.00 36.13
CA GLU A 212 27.35 -32.71 35.88
C GLU A 212 26.77 -31.54 36.70
N VAL A 213 25.60 -31.71 37.33
CA VAL A 213 24.82 -30.63 37.96
C VAL A 213 25.55 -29.92 39.11
N PRO A 214 26.08 -30.61 40.15
CA PRO A 214 26.76 -29.93 41.27
C PRO A 214 28.07 -29.26 40.87
N GLU A 215 28.76 -29.77 39.85
CA GLU A 215 29.99 -29.14 39.33
C GLU A 215 29.67 -27.84 38.59
N ILE A 216 28.62 -27.85 37.77
CA ILE A 216 28.16 -26.67 37.03
C ILE A 216 27.60 -25.61 37.98
N GLU A 217 26.85 -26.01 39.02
CA GLU A 217 26.33 -25.08 40.02
C GLU A 217 27.46 -24.33 40.75
N LYS A 218 28.52 -25.05 41.13
CA LYS A 218 29.70 -24.45 41.75
C LYS A 218 30.35 -23.42 40.82
N LYS A 219 30.57 -23.77 39.54
CA LYS A 219 31.18 -22.86 38.55
C LYS A 219 30.29 -21.64 38.28
N PHE A 220 28.97 -21.81 38.27
CA PHE A 220 28.03 -20.71 38.13
C PHE A 220 28.13 -19.73 39.30
N MET A 221 28.17 -20.22 40.55
CA MET A 221 28.34 -19.36 41.73
C MET A 221 29.70 -18.66 41.75
N GLU A 222 30.77 -19.31 41.27
CA GLU A 222 32.10 -18.70 41.11
C GLU A 222 32.06 -17.55 40.10
N LEU A 223 31.39 -17.72 38.96
CA LEU A 223 31.18 -16.68 37.94
C LEU A 223 30.37 -15.48 38.47
N LEU A 224 29.28 -15.72 39.20
CA LEU A 224 28.51 -14.63 39.83
C LEU A 224 29.36 -13.81 40.79
N PHE A 225 30.21 -14.49 41.57
CA PHE A 225 31.12 -13.83 42.51
C PHE A 225 32.20 -13.00 41.80
N GLU A 226 32.77 -13.52 40.71
CA GLU A 226 33.77 -12.83 39.89
C GLU A 226 33.26 -11.49 39.33
N TYR A 227 32.04 -11.49 38.81
CA TYR A 227 31.39 -10.30 38.26
C TYR A 227 30.58 -9.48 39.29
N GLN A 228 30.66 -9.82 40.59
CA GLN A 228 29.96 -9.16 41.70
C GLN A 228 28.43 -9.06 41.53
N ILE A 229 27.82 -10.07 40.91
CA ILE A 229 26.38 -10.13 40.66
C ILE A 229 25.67 -10.71 41.90
N THR A 230 24.76 -9.94 42.49
CA THR A 230 23.92 -10.40 43.61
C THR A 230 22.59 -10.95 43.09
N GLU A 231 22.34 -12.24 43.28
CA GLU A 231 21.02 -12.86 43.05
C GLU A 231 20.15 -12.80 44.32
N ASP A 232 18.83 -12.82 44.15
CA ASP A 232 17.85 -12.90 45.23
C ASP A 232 17.75 -14.36 45.72
N GLU A 233 18.06 -14.63 46.98
CA GLU A 233 18.23 -16.01 47.52
C GLU A 233 16.91 -16.82 47.61
N ASP A 234 15.75 -16.20 47.38
CA ASP A 234 14.42 -16.79 47.67
C ASP A 234 13.68 -17.36 46.45
N SER A 235 14.35 -17.62 45.31
CA SER A 235 13.70 -18.20 44.13
C SER A 235 13.75 -19.74 44.12
N GLU A 236 12.59 -20.43 44.05
CA GLU A 236 12.48 -21.88 43.76
C GLU A 236 12.87 -22.23 42.29
N GLU A 237 13.71 -21.42 41.64
CA GLU A 237 14.06 -21.56 40.22
C GLU A 237 15.15 -22.61 39.98
N THR A 238 15.04 -23.33 38.86
CA THR A 238 16.07 -24.31 38.48
C THR A 238 17.36 -23.61 38.06
N LEU A 239 18.52 -24.26 38.21
CA LEU A 239 19.82 -23.70 37.79
C LEU A 239 19.83 -23.25 36.32
N ALA A 240 19.11 -23.98 35.46
CA ALA A 240 18.97 -23.65 34.04
C ALA A 240 18.15 -22.37 33.80
N ASP A 241 17.14 -22.12 34.64
CA ASP A 241 16.31 -20.92 34.57
C ASP A 241 17.06 -19.71 35.11
N ARG A 242 17.79 -19.86 36.23
CA ARG A 242 18.67 -18.81 36.79
C ARG A 242 19.70 -18.32 35.77
N MET A 243 20.41 -19.25 35.10
CA MET A 243 21.35 -18.90 34.03
C MET A 243 20.68 -18.16 32.87
N LYS A 244 19.45 -18.54 32.50
CA LYS A 244 18.69 -17.91 31.39
C LYS A 244 18.21 -16.52 31.76
N THR A 245 17.68 -16.34 32.97
CA THR A 245 17.25 -15.04 33.49
C THR A 245 18.41 -14.06 33.47
N LEU A 246 19.55 -14.47 34.01
CA LEU A 246 20.75 -13.65 34.03
C LEU A 246 21.28 -13.31 32.63
N GLN A 247 21.32 -14.29 31.72
CA GLN A 247 21.70 -14.06 30.32
C GLN A 247 20.81 -12.98 29.68
N ASN A 248 19.49 -13.06 29.87
CA ASN A 248 18.56 -12.10 29.28
C ASN A 248 18.75 -10.70 29.86
N GLU A 249 18.94 -10.58 31.18
CA GLU A 249 19.18 -9.29 31.83
C GLU A 249 20.46 -8.63 31.33
N LEU A 250 21.57 -9.37 31.26
CA LEU A 250 22.85 -8.88 30.75
C LEU A 250 22.75 -8.45 29.29
N MET A 251 22.09 -9.24 28.45
CA MET A 251 21.90 -8.92 27.03
C MET A 251 21.00 -7.69 26.82
N VAL A 252 19.98 -7.49 27.67
CA VAL A 252 19.13 -6.30 27.63
C VAL A 252 19.92 -5.05 28.01
N GLU A 253 20.71 -5.10 29.08
CA GLU A 253 21.56 -3.98 29.49
C GLU A 253 22.63 -3.65 28.43
N PHE A 254 23.24 -4.67 27.83
CA PHE A 254 24.16 -4.50 26.70
C PHE A 254 23.47 -3.82 25.51
N CYS A 255 22.28 -4.30 25.10
CA CYS A 255 21.55 -3.68 23.99
C CYS A 255 21.20 -2.22 24.28
N LYS A 256 20.81 -1.88 25.51
CA LYS A 256 20.57 -0.50 25.93
C LYS A 256 21.85 0.35 25.85
N LYS A 257 22.98 -0.15 26.35
CA LYS A 257 24.28 0.54 26.32
C LYS A 257 24.73 0.85 24.89
N HIS A 258 24.48 -0.05 23.94
CA HIS A 258 24.94 0.06 22.55
C HIS A 258 23.86 0.57 21.56
N ASN A 259 22.71 1.06 22.04
CA ASN A 259 21.56 1.50 21.23
C ASN A 259 21.05 0.43 20.25
N LEU A 260 21.17 -0.85 20.60
CA LEU A 260 20.64 -1.96 19.83
C LEU A 260 19.14 -2.14 20.13
N SER A 261 18.40 -2.59 19.13
CA SER A 261 16.99 -2.94 19.30
C SER A 261 16.85 -4.10 20.30
N SER A 262 15.83 -4.07 21.14
CA SER A 262 15.48 -5.19 22.03
C SER A 262 15.20 -6.49 21.26
N SER A 263 14.95 -6.40 19.95
CA SER A 263 14.87 -7.56 19.04
C SER A 263 16.18 -8.34 18.93
N CYS A 264 17.34 -7.73 19.19
CA CYS A 264 18.64 -8.40 19.14
C CYS A 264 18.77 -9.52 20.18
N VAL A 265 18.14 -9.36 21.35
CA VAL A 265 18.09 -10.40 22.40
C VAL A 265 17.35 -11.64 21.90
N PHE A 266 16.22 -11.45 21.20
CA PHE A 266 15.46 -12.54 20.61
C PHE A 266 16.25 -13.25 19.50
N SER A 267 16.94 -12.50 18.65
CA SER A 267 17.79 -13.07 17.59
C SER A 267 18.95 -13.89 18.16
N LEU A 268 19.59 -13.41 19.22
CA LEU A 268 20.69 -14.12 19.88
C LEU A 268 20.21 -15.41 20.57
N ASN A 269 19.09 -15.35 21.29
CA ASN A 269 18.47 -16.53 21.90
C ASN A 269 18.10 -17.59 20.87
N THR A 270 17.61 -17.16 19.69
CA THR A 270 17.28 -18.06 18.58
C THR A 270 18.53 -18.64 17.93
N ALA A 271 19.54 -17.82 17.67
CA ALA A 271 20.77 -18.21 16.99
C ALA A 271 21.61 -19.20 17.81
N VAL A 272 21.68 -19.00 19.14
CA VAL A 272 22.42 -19.87 20.05
C VAL A 272 21.66 -21.17 20.35
N GLY A 273 20.33 -21.20 20.14
CA GLY A 273 19.50 -22.37 20.44
C GLY A 273 19.52 -22.75 21.92
N TYR A 274 19.59 -21.74 22.80
CA TYR A 274 19.89 -21.88 24.23
C TYR A 274 18.99 -22.89 24.95
N GLU A 275 17.70 -22.94 24.59
CA GLU A 275 16.73 -23.86 25.18
C GLU A 275 17.01 -25.34 24.85
N THR A 276 17.76 -25.62 23.78
CA THR A 276 18.11 -26.98 23.36
C THR A 276 19.50 -27.42 23.83
N LEU A 277 20.28 -26.53 24.45
CA LEU A 277 21.65 -26.83 24.91
C LEU A 277 21.65 -27.59 26.25
N PRO A 278 22.60 -28.53 26.43
CA PRO A 278 22.89 -29.13 27.74
C PRO A 278 23.46 -28.09 28.70
N LEU A 279 23.37 -28.37 29.99
CA LEU A 279 23.60 -27.39 31.06
C LEU A 279 25.03 -26.80 31.05
N HIS A 280 26.06 -27.60 30.76
CA HIS A 280 27.44 -27.10 30.68
C HIS A 280 27.64 -26.13 29.51
N HIS A 281 26.96 -26.35 28.37
CA HIS A 281 27.03 -25.44 27.23
C HIS A 281 26.26 -24.14 27.50
N ARG A 282 25.18 -24.18 28.29
CA ARG A 282 24.49 -22.97 28.75
C ARG A 282 25.39 -22.10 29.64
N LEU A 283 26.15 -22.73 30.54
CA LEU A 283 27.14 -22.02 31.35
C LEU A 283 28.22 -21.36 30.49
N SER A 284 28.76 -22.06 29.50
CA SER A 284 29.76 -21.46 28.57
C SER A 284 29.21 -20.29 27.76
N VAL A 285 27.92 -20.34 27.36
CA VAL A 285 27.26 -19.21 26.69
C VAL A 285 27.13 -18.02 27.64
N LEU A 286 26.72 -18.26 28.88
CA LEU A 286 26.59 -17.21 29.88
C LEU A 286 27.94 -16.55 30.20
N GLU A 287 28.99 -17.35 30.36
CA GLU A 287 30.37 -16.88 30.55
C GLU A 287 30.81 -15.97 29.39
N ALA A 288 30.57 -16.40 28.14
CA ALA A 288 30.86 -15.58 26.96
C ALA A 288 30.07 -14.27 26.93
N VAL A 289 28.80 -14.28 27.34
CA VAL A 289 27.98 -13.07 27.46
C VAL A 289 28.55 -12.14 28.54
N MET A 290 28.94 -12.65 29.71
CA MET A 290 29.54 -11.85 30.78
C MET A 290 30.84 -11.19 30.33
N HIS A 291 31.72 -11.92 29.65
CA HIS A 291 32.94 -11.36 29.06
C HIS A 291 32.64 -10.18 28.12
N VAL A 292 31.70 -10.34 27.18
CA VAL A 292 31.32 -9.26 26.25
C VAL A 292 30.71 -8.06 26.98
N VAL A 293 29.89 -8.29 28.00
CA VAL A 293 29.18 -7.21 28.70
C VAL A 293 30.09 -6.42 29.65
N PHE A 294 31.00 -7.08 30.36
CA PHE A 294 31.80 -6.48 31.43
C PHE A 294 33.25 -6.16 31.06
N GLU A 295 33.86 -6.86 30.09
CA GLU A 295 35.26 -6.60 29.68
C GLU A 295 35.41 -5.58 28.55
N GLU A 296 34.30 -5.07 27.98
CA GLU A 296 34.34 -3.91 27.08
C GLU A 296 34.61 -2.60 27.85
N ASN A 297 35.86 -2.39 28.29
CA ASN A 297 36.42 -1.10 28.68
C ASN A 297 37.95 -1.07 28.50
N GLU A 298 38.41 -0.48 27.39
CA GLU A 298 39.27 0.74 27.36
C GLU A 298 40.24 0.86 26.16
N GLU A 299 40.45 -0.15 25.31
CA GLU A 299 41.39 -0.01 24.17
C GLU A 299 40.96 -0.73 22.87
N ASP A 300 39.85 -0.32 22.22
CA ASP A 300 39.73 -0.64 20.79
C ASP A 300 38.95 0.38 19.95
N HIS A 301 39.27 1.66 20.13
CA HIS A 301 38.96 2.68 19.15
C HIS A 301 39.84 2.56 17.89
N THR A 302 39.91 1.39 17.26
CA THR A 302 40.67 1.23 15.99
C THR A 302 40.12 0.25 14.96
N GLN A 303 38.97 -0.39 15.15
CA GLN A 303 38.38 -1.24 14.10
C GLN A 303 36.95 -0.84 13.72
N LYS A 304 36.81 0.42 13.28
CA LYS A 304 35.56 0.95 12.73
C LYS A 304 35.25 0.47 11.29
N ASN A 305 35.96 -0.53 10.77
CA ASN A 305 35.85 -0.96 9.36
C ASN A 305 35.56 -2.47 9.16
N GLU A 306 35.34 -3.26 10.22
CA GLU A 306 35.02 -4.69 10.07
C GLU A 306 33.62 -5.08 10.60
N GLN A 307 32.95 -4.19 11.36
CA GLN A 307 31.57 -4.42 11.84
C GLN A 307 30.50 -4.35 10.74
N ASP A 308 30.78 -3.71 9.60
CA ASP A 308 29.82 -3.64 8.49
C ASP A 308 29.76 -4.94 7.67
N PHE A 309 30.69 -5.88 7.86
CA PHE A 309 30.72 -7.12 7.05
C PHE A 309 29.86 -8.25 7.62
N LEU A 310 29.55 -8.23 8.92
CA LEU A 310 28.79 -9.30 9.60
C LEU A 310 27.30 -9.00 9.76
N LEU A 311 26.89 -7.72 9.62
CA LEU A 311 25.48 -7.32 9.63
C LEU A 311 24.82 -7.35 8.24
N ASP A 312 25.60 -7.48 7.17
CA ASP A 312 25.10 -7.60 5.79
C ASP A 312 24.81 -9.06 5.36
N LEU A 313 24.97 -10.04 6.26
CA LEU A 313 24.76 -11.47 5.97
C LEU A 313 23.67 -12.15 6.81
N LEU A 314 22.89 -11.39 7.58
CA LEU A 314 21.65 -11.82 8.25
C LEU A 314 20.48 -10.96 7.74
#